data_AF-W1W8F8-F1
#
_entry.id   AF-W1W8F8-F1
#
_cell.length_a   1.000
_cell.length_b   1.000
_cell.length_c   1.000
_cell.angle_alpha   90.00
_cell.angle_beta   90.00
_cell.angle_gamma   90.00
#
_symmetry.space_group_name_H-M   'P 1'
#
loop_
_entity.id
_entity.type
_entity.pdbx_description
1 polymer ?
#
loop_
_entity_poly.entity_id
_entity_poly.type
_entity_poly.pdbx_seq_one_letter_code
_entity_poly.pdbx_strand_id
1 'polypeptide(L)' 'MTPILNHYFARINWSGAAAVNVDTLRALHLKHNCTIPFENLDVLLPREIQLDDQSLEEKLVIARR' A
#
# COMPACT_ATOMS: atom_id res chain seq x y z
N MET A 1 -3.77 15.05 -6.35
CA MET A 1 -3.38 13.76 -5.74
C MET A 1 -1.99 13.41 -6.25
N THR A 2 -1.09 12.98 -5.37
CA THR A 2 0.28 12.58 -5.75
C THR A 2 0.25 11.25 -6.53
N PRO A 3 1.26 10.95 -7.37
CA PRO A 3 1.33 9.70 -8.12
C PRO A 3 1.19 8.45 -7.23
N ILE A 4 1.96 8.40 -6.13
CA ILE A 4 1.92 7.30 -5.15
C ILE A 4 0.53 7.07 -4.56
N LEU A 5 -0.24 8.14 -4.31
CA LEU A 5 -1.58 8.03 -3.74
C LEU A 5 -2.57 7.43 -4.75
N ASN A 6 -2.43 7.75 -6.04
CA ASN A 6 -3.25 7.16 -7.10
C ASN A 6 -2.97 5.65 -7.23
N HIS A 7 -1.69 5.26 -7.24
CA HIS A 7 -1.32 3.85 -7.33
C HIS A 7 -1.74 3.08 -6.08
N TYR A 8 -1.59 3.65 -4.89
CA TYR A 8 -2.08 3.06 -3.65
C TYR A 8 -3.59 2.81 -3.70
N PHE A 9 -4.40 3.80 -4.08
CA PHE A 9 -5.86 3.63 -4.19
C PHE A 9 -6.24 2.56 -5.22
N ALA A 10 -5.54 2.50 -6.36
CA ALA A 10 -5.74 1.42 -7.32
C ALA A 10 -5.38 0.05 -6.73
N ARG A 11 -4.27 -0.06 -5.99
CA ARG A 11 -3.82 -1.30 -5.35
C ARG A 11 -4.83 -1.84 -4.34
N ILE A 12 -5.45 -0.97 -3.54
CA ILE A 12 -6.43 -1.36 -2.51
C ILE A 12 -7.89 -1.34 -2.99
N ASN A 13 -8.14 -1.16 -4.30
CA ASN A 13 -9.48 -1.02 -4.89
C ASN A 13 -10.34 0.06 -4.18
N TRP A 14 -9.77 1.25 -3.99
CA TRP A 14 -10.46 2.42 -3.43
C TRP A 14 -10.95 3.36 -4.54
N SER A 15 -12.25 3.65 -4.54
CA SER A 15 -12.90 4.57 -5.48
C SER A 15 -13.62 5.75 -4.80
N GLY A 16 -13.45 5.91 -3.48
CA GLY A 16 -14.08 6.97 -2.70
C GLY A 16 -13.26 8.27 -2.68
N ALA A 17 -13.86 9.34 -2.16
CA ALA A 17 -13.14 10.60 -1.96
C ALA A 17 -12.07 10.45 -0.86
N ALA A 18 -10.91 11.07 -1.05
CA ALA A 18 -9.84 11.13 -0.05
C ALA A 18 -10.11 12.22 1.02
N ALA A 19 -11.30 12.23 1.60
CA ALA A 19 -11.66 13.21 2.62
C ALA A 19 -10.88 12.95 3.92
N VAL A 20 -10.31 14.00 4.52
CA VAL A 20 -9.50 13.91 5.74
C VAL A 20 -10.42 13.81 6.97
N ASN A 21 -11.12 12.68 7.11
CA ASN A 21 -12.02 12.38 8.21
C ASN A 21 -11.88 10.92 8.67
N VAL A 22 -12.49 10.61 9.82
CA VAL A 22 -12.36 9.30 10.47
C VAL A 22 -12.98 8.17 9.65
N ASP A 23 -14.05 8.44 8.89
CA ASP A 23 -14.73 7.42 8.10
C ASP A 23 -13.90 6.98 6.90
N THR A 24 -13.26 7.94 6.21
CA THR A 24 -12.28 7.64 5.16
C THR A 24 -11.10 6.85 5.73
N LEU A 25 -10.56 7.24 6.88
CA LEU A 25 -9.44 6.53 7.51
C LEU A 25 -9.80 5.07 7.83
N ARG A 26 -10.96 4.83 8.46
CA ARG A 26 -11.43 3.48 8.78
C ARG A 26 -11.58 2.62 7.53
N ALA A 27 -12.16 3.18 6.47
CA ALA A 27 -12.38 2.46 5.23
C ALA A 27 -11.07 2.13 4.51
N LEU A 28 -10.15 3.10 4.41
CA LEU A 28 -8.82 2.88 3.83
C LEU A 28 -8.01 1.85 4.62
N HIS A 29 -8.04 1.93 5.96
CA HIS A 29 -7.32 1.01 6.83
C HIS A 29 -7.83 -0.43 6.66
N LEU A 30 -9.15 -0.64 6.61
CA LEU A 30 -9.72 -1.97 6.37
C LEU A 30 -9.30 -2.50 4.99
N LYS A 31 -9.42 -1.69 3.94
CA LYS A 31 -9.04 -2.06 2.57
C LYS A 31 -7.57 -2.43 2.44
N HIS A 32 -6.68 -1.68 3.11
CA HIS A 32 -5.27 -2.03 3.22
C HIS A 32 -5.08 -3.45 3.77
N ASN A 33 -5.64 -3.73 4.95
CA ASN A 33 -5.51 -5.03 5.62
C ASN A 33 -6.06 -6.19 4.79
N CYS A 34 -7.12 -5.96 4.00
CA CYS A 34 -7.68 -6.99 3.13
C CYS A 34 -6.88 -7.23 1.84
N THR A 35 -5.92 -6.36 1.50
CA THR A 35 -5.36 -6.31 0.14
C THR A 35 -3.83 -6.41 0.11
N ILE A 36 -3.14 -5.84 1.10
CA ILE A 36 -1.68 -5.90 1.25
C ILE A 36 -1.38 -6.94 2.35
N PRO A 37 -0.75 -8.08 2.02
CA PRO A 37 -0.49 -9.12 2.99
C PRO A 37 0.64 -8.73 3.95
N PHE A 38 0.63 -9.33 5.14
CA PHE A 38 1.78 -9.31 6.04
C PHE A 38 2.72 -10.46 5.66
N GLU A 39 3.94 -10.14 5.21
CA GLU A 39 4.89 -11.12 4.67
C GLU A 39 6.34 -10.85 5.09
N ASN A 40 7.18 -11.88 5.04
CA ASN A 40 8.61 -11.80 5.35
C ASN A 40 9.49 -12.58 4.33
N LEU A 41 9.01 -12.78 3.09
CA LEU A 41 9.67 -13.63 2.10
C LEU A 41 11.05 -13.09 1.70
N ASP A 42 11.21 -11.77 1.60
CA ASP A 42 12.51 -11.18 1.26
C ASP A 42 13.59 -11.43 2.33
N VAL A 43 13.19 -11.53 3.60
CA VAL A 43 14.10 -11.88 4.71
C VAL A 43 14.62 -13.31 4.55
N LEU A 44 13.74 -14.23 4.12
CA LEU A 44 14.10 -15.63 3.87
C LEU A 44 14.90 -15.83 2.58
N LEU A 45 14.81 -14.89 1.63
CA LEU A 45 15.49 -14.90 0.33
C LEU A 45 16.79 -14.07 0.31
N PRO A 46 17.48 -13.97 1.45
CA PRO A 46 18.47 -12.93 1.78
C PRO A 46 18.46 -11.64 0.94
N ARG A 47 17.31 -10.97 0.83
CA ARG A 47 17.18 -9.67 0.15
C ARG A 47 17.10 -8.54 1.17
N GLU A 48 17.80 -7.44 0.90
CA GLU A 48 17.75 -6.24 1.72
C GLU A 48 16.36 -5.59 1.68
N ILE A 49 15.89 -5.08 2.82
CA ILE A 49 14.61 -4.38 2.93
C ILE A 49 14.85 -2.87 2.76
N GLN A 50 14.44 -2.35 1.61
CA GLN A 50 14.48 -0.92 1.31
C GLN A 50 13.22 -0.23 1.86
N LEU A 51 13.40 0.95 2.47
CA LEU A 51 12.35 1.68 3.19
C LEU A 51 12.12 3.11 2.65
N ASP A 52 12.78 3.49 1.55
CA ASP A 52 12.48 4.74 0.86
C ASP A 52 11.13 4.66 0.12
N ASP A 53 10.53 5.82 -0.13
CA ASP A 53 9.17 5.91 -0.73
C ASP A 53 9.07 5.20 -2.08
N GLN A 54 10.11 5.27 -2.91
CA GLN A 54 10.12 4.65 -4.24
C GLN A 54 10.14 3.13 -4.12
N SER A 55 11.04 2.57 -3.31
CA SER A 55 11.13 1.12 -3.10
C SER A 55 9.87 0.54 -2.47
N LEU A 56 9.22 1.27 -1.56
CA LEU A 56 7.95 0.85 -0.94
C LEU A 56 6.81 0.80 -1.96
N GLU A 57 6.71 1.80 -2.83
CA GLU A 57 5.72 1.82 -3.91
C GLU A 57 5.97 0.67 -4.90
N GLU A 58 7.20 0.48 -5.35
CA GLU A 58 7.57 -0.60 -6.27
C GLU A 58 7.22 -1.97 -5.68
N LYS A 59 7.52 -2.21 -4.40
CA LYS A 59 7.26 -3.49 -3.74
C LYS A 59 5.78 -3.73 -3.43
N LEU A 60 5.16 -2.85 -2.64
CA LEU A 60 3.82 -3.09 -2.07
C LEU A 60 2.70 -2.80 -3.07
N VAL A 61 2.92 -1.82 -3.95
CA VAL A 61 1.89 -1.29 -4.85
C VAL A 61 2.03 -1.88 -6.24
N ILE A 62 3.19 -1.72 -6.89
CA ILE A 62 3.40 -2.16 -8.28
C ILE A 62 3.59 -3.67 -8.39
N ALA A 63 4.49 -4.25 -7.60
CA ALA A 63 4.73 -5.69 -7.57
C ALA A 63 3.65 -6.47 -6.79
N ARG A 64 2.74 -5.76 -6.11
CA ARG A 64 1.61 -6.30 -5.34
C ARG A 64 2.02 -7.32 -4.28
N ARG A 65 3.13 -7.04 -3.61
CA ARG A 65 3.65 -7.87 -2.52
C ARG A 65 3.23 -7.35 -1.15
#